data_AF-A0A2G5BHI6-F1
#
_entry.id   AF-A0A2G5BHI6-F1
#
_cell.length_a   1.000
_cell.length_b   1.000
_cell.length_c   1.000
_cell.angle_alpha   90.00
_cell.angle_beta   90.00
_cell.angle_gamma   90.00
#
_symmetry.space_group_name_H-M   'P 1'
#
loop_
_entity.id
_entity.type
_entity.pdbx_description
1 polymer ?
#
loop_
_entity_poly.entity_id
_entity_poly.type
_entity_poly.pdbx_seq_one_letter_code
_entity_poly.pdbx_strand_id
1 'polypeptide(L)'
;MIGTKAGTAMPAEMRDVLNLKGLIPASIEDFSKQDLRAFQQFMSKPTDLEKYEFMANLRCLNVNMFFRLLLNHFREVAPIIYTPTVGEACLNYSHIYPFIYPCKTSVGMFITLEDVDNIDTVIQNYRYSMVEQIDPEISVITDGSRILGLGDIGINGMGIPIGKLQLYVAVAGLNPGRTLPIVLDFGTDNKKYLNDPLYLGTRETRPDDKTFYEATDKVLTALYRAFPGLLVQFEDFSTDHAFGLLDHWRKKALCFNDDIQGTGCVVLGGFISALRLAGIPAKDQRILFVGAGSAGVGVAKQLVDYFIIEHKIPEEKAKAMFWFIDSHGMITANRGDKLAQHKVYFARQDNGDTQCNSLEETLEYVRPTALVGLSTVYKAFSEKILTRLNEMNPTARPIVFPLSNPDTKAECTFEEAMKCTNNRVLFASGTAFPEYTIPETGNVVIPGQANNMYCFPSIGLGATLAKPKWITDTMILAVAKALANSLNEDEKSLGELYPRVERIRDVASELAAAFITQAVREGKVKESHWVDLVEKNMPDEGQDKAVSGHFTKRILGEVRTLMWSPASSVEQYIVESIAIANPDDT
;
A
#
# COMPACT_ATOMS: atom_id res chain seq x y z
N MET A 1 -10.78 31.86 7.21
CA MET A 1 -10.06 30.81 7.97
C MET A 1 -8.55 31.05 7.86
N ILE A 2 -8.09 32.26 8.21
CA ILE A 2 -6.70 32.71 7.97
C ILE A 2 -5.76 32.36 9.15
N GLY A 3 -6.32 32.08 10.34
CA GLY A 3 -5.59 31.70 11.55
C GLY A 3 -5.40 30.19 11.78
N THR A 4 -5.90 29.30 10.90
CA THR A 4 -6.03 27.86 11.21
C THR A 4 -4.81 27.01 10.89
N LYS A 5 -3.96 27.40 9.92
CA LYS A 5 -2.79 26.58 9.53
C LYS A 5 -1.69 26.56 10.61
N ALA A 6 -1.37 27.71 11.20
CA ALA A 6 -0.34 27.83 12.25
C ALA A 6 -0.91 27.86 13.69
N GLY A 7 -2.18 28.24 13.88
CA GLY A 7 -2.79 28.35 15.20
C GLY A 7 -2.01 29.26 16.16
N THR A 8 -1.71 28.76 17.37
CA THR A 8 -0.90 29.46 18.39
C THR A 8 0.56 29.68 17.97
N ALA A 9 1.04 29.01 16.92
CA ALA A 9 2.38 29.23 16.37
C ALA A 9 2.45 30.38 15.36
N MET A 10 1.34 31.10 15.14
CA MET A 10 1.37 32.32 14.33
C MET A 10 2.28 33.38 14.99
N PRO A 11 3.31 33.89 14.28
CA PRO A 11 4.20 34.94 14.80
C PRO A 11 3.46 36.23 15.16
N ALA A 12 3.99 37.00 16.11
CA ALA A 12 3.34 38.22 16.62
C ALA A 12 2.99 39.22 15.51
N GLU A 13 3.95 39.52 14.64
CA GLU A 13 3.81 40.45 13.52
C GLU A 13 2.67 40.02 12.58
N MET A 14 2.58 38.72 12.30
CA MET A 14 1.50 38.17 11.47
C MET A 14 0.13 38.23 12.12
N ARG A 15 0.05 38.22 13.45
CA ARG A 15 -1.24 38.37 14.13
C ARG A 15 -1.81 39.77 13.98
N ASP A 16 -0.96 40.79 13.94
CA ASP A 16 -1.40 42.16 13.69
C ASP A 16 -1.82 42.33 12.23
N VAL A 17 -0.96 41.89 11.30
CA VAL A 17 -1.22 41.91 9.85
C VAL A 17 -2.53 41.21 9.47
N LEU A 18 -2.78 40.02 10.02
CA LEU A 18 -3.96 39.21 9.70
C LEU A 18 -5.18 39.53 10.58
N ASN A 19 -5.13 40.60 11.38
CA ASN A 19 -6.17 40.99 12.32
C ASN A 19 -6.61 39.86 13.28
N LEU A 20 -5.65 39.07 13.77
CA LEU A 20 -5.87 37.94 14.67
C LEU A 20 -5.74 38.31 16.16
N LYS A 21 -5.32 39.53 16.48
CA LYS A 21 -5.18 39.99 17.87
C LYS A 21 -6.53 39.94 18.59
N GLY A 22 -6.55 39.26 19.75
CA GLY A 22 -7.79 39.01 20.50
C GLY A 22 -8.64 37.84 19.99
N LEU A 23 -8.32 37.27 18.82
CA LEU A 23 -9.02 36.11 18.24
C LEU A 23 -8.31 34.77 18.51
N ILE A 24 -7.03 34.82 18.93
CA ILE A 24 -6.24 33.66 19.35
C ILE A 24 -5.54 33.94 20.69
N PRO A 25 -5.19 32.90 21.48
CA PRO A 25 -4.51 33.08 22.77
C PRO A 25 -3.24 33.92 22.65
N ALA A 26 -2.96 34.76 23.66
CA ALA A 26 -1.81 35.67 23.65
C ALA A 26 -0.45 34.97 23.54
N SER A 27 -0.34 33.73 24.04
CA SER A 27 0.88 32.93 23.95
C SER A 27 1.24 32.62 22.49
N ILE A 28 2.52 32.74 22.16
CA ILE A 28 3.09 32.31 20.89
C ILE A 28 3.86 31.02 21.15
N GLU A 29 3.45 29.95 20.47
CA GLU A 29 4.03 28.62 20.60
C GLU A 29 4.92 28.30 19.40
N ASP A 30 5.72 27.27 19.54
CA ASP A 30 6.31 26.57 18.40
C ASP A 30 5.46 25.33 18.07
N PHE A 31 5.78 24.68 16.96
CA PHE A 31 5.10 23.45 16.57
C PHE A 31 5.34 22.30 17.55
N SER A 32 6.49 22.26 18.23
CA SER A 32 6.80 21.21 19.21
C SER A 32 5.78 21.15 20.34
N LYS A 33 5.35 22.32 20.87
CA LYS A 33 4.32 22.39 21.92
C LYS A 33 2.93 22.01 21.43
N GLN A 34 2.58 22.39 20.19
CA GLN A 34 1.31 21.97 19.58
C GLN A 34 1.26 20.45 19.39
N ASP A 35 2.35 19.87 18.89
CA ASP A 35 2.46 18.44 18.65
C ASP A 35 2.42 17.66 19.97
N LEU A 36 3.13 18.13 21.01
CA LEU A 36 3.05 17.55 22.35
C LEU A 36 1.62 17.57 22.90
N ARG A 37 0.90 18.68 22.75
CA ARG A 37 -0.49 18.79 23.19
C ARG A 37 -1.39 17.82 22.42
N ALA A 38 -1.23 17.73 21.10
CA ALA A 38 -2.00 16.83 20.27
C ALA A 38 -1.71 15.36 20.63
N PHE A 39 -0.45 15.01 20.85
CA PHE A 39 -0.05 13.66 21.25
C PHE A 39 -0.58 13.26 22.63
N GLN A 40 -0.56 14.17 23.61
CA GLN A 40 -1.17 13.92 24.93
C GLN A 40 -2.67 13.65 24.83
N GLN A 41 -3.39 14.39 23.98
CA GLN A 41 -4.83 14.16 23.73
C GLN A 41 -5.09 12.86 22.98
N PHE A 42 -4.24 12.49 22.03
CA PHE A 42 -4.28 11.22 21.34
C PHE A 42 -4.09 10.05 22.31
N MET A 43 -3.06 10.11 23.15
CA MET A 43 -2.76 9.07 24.13
C MET A 43 -3.79 8.96 25.26
N SER A 44 -4.55 10.03 25.53
CA SER A 44 -5.62 9.99 26.54
C SER A 44 -6.90 9.30 26.05
N LYS A 45 -7.02 8.97 24.76
CA LYS A 45 -8.21 8.28 24.24
C LYS A 45 -8.18 6.81 24.67
N PRO A 46 -9.29 6.28 25.22
CA PRO A 46 -9.32 4.96 25.85
C PRO A 46 -9.36 3.81 24.83
N THR A 47 -9.88 4.05 23.63
CA THR A 47 -10.02 3.05 22.57
C THR A 47 -9.30 3.50 21.30
N ASP A 48 -8.87 2.55 20.47
CA ASP A 48 -8.24 2.86 19.19
C ASP A 48 -9.23 3.50 18.19
N LEU A 49 -10.51 3.15 18.27
CA LEU A 49 -11.55 3.82 17.49
C LEU A 49 -11.70 5.30 17.89
N GLU A 50 -11.67 5.64 19.17
CA GLU A 50 -11.67 7.06 19.61
C GLU A 50 -10.39 7.81 19.23
N LYS A 51 -9.23 7.12 19.19
CA LYS A 51 -8.01 7.69 18.59
C LYS A 51 -8.19 7.94 17.10
N TYR A 52 -8.83 7.03 16.37
CA TYR A 52 -9.14 7.21 14.95
C TYR A 52 -10.06 8.41 14.74
N GLU A 53 -11.14 8.54 15.52
CA GLU A 53 -12.03 9.70 15.47
C GLU A 53 -11.28 11.00 15.76
N PHE A 54 -10.42 11.02 16.78
CA PHE A 54 -9.56 12.17 17.08
C PHE A 54 -8.67 12.55 15.89
N MET A 55 -8.02 11.58 15.26
CA MET A 55 -7.17 11.81 14.08
C MET A 55 -7.99 12.29 12.87
N ALA A 56 -9.19 11.75 12.66
CA ALA A 56 -10.09 12.18 11.59
C ALA A 56 -10.56 13.64 11.79
N ASN A 57 -10.90 14.01 13.02
CA ASN A 57 -11.21 15.40 13.39
C ASN A 57 -10.00 16.31 13.17
N LEU A 58 -8.82 15.89 13.63
CA LEU A 58 -7.59 16.65 13.48
C LEU A 58 -7.26 16.93 12.01
N ARG A 59 -7.44 15.94 11.13
CA ARG A 59 -7.28 16.10 9.67
C ARG A 59 -8.18 17.20 9.09
N CYS A 60 -9.45 17.25 9.52
CA CYS A 60 -10.39 18.28 9.07
C CYS A 60 -10.05 19.68 9.62
N LEU A 61 -9.54 19.75 10.85
CA LEU A 61 -9.29 21.02 11.55
C LEU A 61 -7.93 21.64 11.21
N ASN A 62 -6.88 20.81 11.16
CA ASN A 62 -5.52 21.22 10.85
C ASN A 62 -4.73 20.05 10.23
N VAL A 63 -4.74 20.01 8.89
CA VAL A 63 -4.03 19.00 8.08
C VAL A 63 -2.52 18.97 8.35
N ASN A 64 -1.88 20.11 8.63
CA ASN A 64 -0.45 20.15 8.92
C ASN A 64 -0.15 19.49 10.27
N MET A 65 -0.93 19.81 11.31
CA MET A 65 -0.77 19.19 12.63
C MET A 65 -1.07 17.69 12.58
N PHE A 66 -2.07 17.26 11.79
CA PHE A 66 -2.34 15.84 11.52
C PHE A 66 -1.07 15.13 10.99
N PHE A 67 -0.44 15.67 9.94
CA PHE A 67 0.73 15.04 9.34
C PHE A 67 2.00 15.19 10.18
N ARG A 68 2.19 16.28 10.92
CA ARG A 68 3.31 16.39 11.89
C ARG A 68 3.18 15.33 12.99
N LEU A 69 1.98 15.17 13.56
CA LEU A 69 1.74 14.18 14.61
C LEU A 69 2.01 12.76 14.09
N LEU A 70 1.51 12.43 12.89
CA LEU A 70 1.76 11.15 12.23
C LEU A 70 3.24 10.91 11.94
N LEU A 71 3.97 11.90 11.43
CA LEU A 71 5.40 11.75 11.12
C LEU A 71 6.27 11.62 12.37
N ASN A 72 5.99 12.41 13.40
CA ASN A 72 6.77 12.42 14.65
C ASN A 72 6.49 11.18 15.53
N HIS A 73 5.33 10.56 15.38
CA HIS A 73 4.87 9.41 16.17
C HIS A 73 4.34 8.28 15.26
N PHE A 74 5.08 7.96 14.20
CA PHE A 74 4.60 7.05 13.16
C PHE A 74 4.25 5.67 13.69
N ARG A 75 5.04 5.12 14.63
CA ARG A 75 4.79 3.80 15.24
C ARG A 75 3.45 3.74 15.98
N GLU A 76 3.09 4.82 16.67
CA GLU A 76 1.89 4.90 17.49
C GLU A 76 0.66 5.30 16.68
N VAL A 77 0.82 6.20 15.71
CA VAL A 77 -0.31 6.80 14.98
C VAL A 77 -0.67 6.02 13.71
N ALA A 78 0.31 5.47 12.98
CA ALA A 78 0.02 4.76 11.73
C ALA A 78 -0.93 3.56 11.91
N PRO A 79 -0.79 2.70 12.96
CA PRO A 79 -1.74 1.59 13.19
C PRO A 79 -3.18 2.04 13.49
N ILE A 80 -3.37 3.29 13.93
CA ILE A 80 -4.68 3.86 14.21
C ILE A 80 -5.37 4.34 12.93
N ILE A 81 -4.66 5.07 12.06
CA ILE A 81 -5.25 5.59 10.81
C ILE A 81 -5.24 4.57 9.66
N TYR A 82 -4.52 3.46 9.85
CA TYR A 82 -4.39 2.35 8.91
C TYR A 82 -4.70 1.02 9.62
N THR A 83 -4.21 -0.10 9.10
CA THR A 83 -4.45 -1.42 9.70
C THR A 83 -3.75 -1.54 11.07
N PRO A 84 -4.41 -2.12 12.09
CA PRO A 84 -5.71 -2.79 12.02
C PRO A 84 -6.93 -1.89 12.23
N THR A 85 -6.80 -0.73 12.89
CA THR A 85 -7.93 0.08 13.38
C THR A 85 -8.83 0.63 12.27
N VAL A 86 -8.27 0.93 11.08
CA VAL A 86 -9.08 1.35 9.92
C VAL A 86 -10.14 0.32 9.53
N GLY A 87 -9.87 -0.98 9.76
CA GLY A 87 -10.86 -2.03 9.53
C GLY A 87 -12.05 -1.92 10.48
N GLU A 88 -11.80 -1.65 11.77
CA GLU A 88 -12.86 -1.39 12.76
C GLU A 88 -13.63 -0.11 12.43
N ALA A 89 -12.92 0.95 12.03
CA ALA A 89 -13.55 2.19 11.57
C ALA A 89 -14.44 1.96 10.34
N CYS A 90 -14.01 1.12 9.40
CA CYS A 90 -14.84 0.72 8.25
C CYS A 90 -16.08 -0.05 8.71
N LEU A 91 -15.95 -1.06 9.58
CA LEU A 91 -17.10 -1.83 10.07
C LEU A 91 -18.18 -0.95 10.72
N ASN A 92 -17.76 0.14 11.37
CA ASN A 92 -18.62 1.12 12.05
C ASN A 92 -18.85 2.41 11.23
N TYR A 93 -18.39 2.48 9.98
CA TYR A 93 -18.26 3.74 9.23
C TYR A 93 -19.56 4.54 9.18
N SER A 94 -20.67 3.88 8.84
CA SER A 94 -21.99 4.50 8.80
C SER A 94 -22.44 5.08 10.16
N HIS A 95 -22.04 4.44 11.27
CA HIS A 95 -22.41 4.85 12.63
C HIS A 95 -21.55 6.01 13.14
N ILE A 96 -20.28 6.08 12.71
CA ILE A 96 -19.33 7.12 13.13
C ILE A 96 -19.24 8.30 12.17
N TYR A 97 -19.80 8.20 10.96
CA TYR A 97 -19.68 9.18 9.87
C TYR A 97 -19.86 10.65 10.30
N PRO A 98 -20.90 11.02 11.08
CA PRO A 98 -21.10 12.41 11.50
C PRO A 98 -19.96 12.96 12.38
N PHE A 99 -19.22 12.08 13.06
CA PHE A 99 -18.19 12.45 14.03
C PHE A 99 -16.78 12.45 13.44
N ILE A 100 -16.55 11.75 12.33
CA ILE A 100 -15.24 11.68 11.65
C ILE A 100 -15.07 12.69 10.50
N TYR A 101 -16.15 13.41 10.15
CA TYR A 101 -16.13 14.43 9.09
C TYR A 101 -16.75 15.77 9.51
N PRO A 102 -16.20 16.48 10.50
CA PRO A 102 -16.58 17.88 10.78
C PRO A 102 -16.08 18.86 9.69
N CYS A 103 -15.55 18.35 8.58
CA CYS A 103 -15.00 19.09 7.47
C CYS A 103 -16.06 20.00 6.82
N LYS A 104 -15.65 21.20 6.39
CA LYS A 104 -16.50 22.11 5.57
C LYS A 104 -16.47 21.78 4.08
N THR A 105 -15.61 20.84 3.68
CA THR A 105 -15.37 20.41 2.30
C THR A 105 -15.68 18.93 2.15
N SER A 106 -15.90 18.49 0.91
CA SER A 106 -16.09 17.07 0.65
C SER A 106 -14.86 16.26 1.07
N VAL A 107 -15.11 15.06 1.55
CA VAL A 107 -14.08 14.12 2.05
C VAL A 107 -13.75 13.02 1.04
N GLY A 108 -14.45 13.03 -0.11
CA GLY A 108 -14.30 12.08 -1.22
C GLY A 108 -15.44 12.19 -2.22
N MET A 109 -15.51 11.25 -3.16
CA MET A 109 -16.66 11.06 -4.04
C MET A 109 -17.36 9.74 -3.73
N PHE A 110 -18.68 9.80 -3.63
CA PHE A 110 -19.56 8.64 -3.48
C PHE A 110 -20.39 8.57 -4.75
N ILE A 111 -20.21 7.52 -5.54
CA ILE A 111 -20.82 7.41 -6.87
C ILE A 111 -21.72 6.19 -6.86
N THR A 112 -23.02 6.40 -6.93
CA THR A 112 -24.01 5.31 -7.04
C THR A 112 -24.19 4.89 -8.50
N LEU A 113 -24.90 3.78 -8.76
CA LEU A 113 -25.28 3.40 -10.13
C LEU A 113 -26.17 4.45 -10.80
N GLU A 114 -27.04 5.12 -10.05
CA GLU A 114 -27.94 6.17 -10.57
C GLU A 114 -27.18 7.42 -11.03
N ASP A 115 -26.03 7.69 -10.40
CA ASP A 115 -25.19 8.84 -10.73
C ASP A 115 -24.39 8.67 -12.03
N VAL A 116 -24.18 7.43 -12.49
CA VAL A 116 -23.24 7.10 -13.57
C VAL A 116 -23.56 7.82 -14.88
N ASP A 117 -24.84 7.93 -15.24
CA ASP A 117 -25.26 8.63 -16.46
C ASP A 117 -25.10 10.16 -16.35
N ASN A 118 -24.94 10.69 -15.14
CA ASN A 118 -24.69 12.11 -14.85
C ASN A 118 -23.30 12.35 -14.23
N ILE A 119 -22.34 11.44 -14.45
CA ILE A 119 -21.04 11.46 -13.77
C ILE A 119 -20.27 12.78 -13.93
N ASP A 120 -20.41 13.45 -15.07
CA ASP A 120 -19.79 14.76 -15.30
C ASP A 120 -20.26 15.81 -14.28
N THR A 121 -21.55 15.80 -13.94
CA THR A 121 -22.12 16.69 -12.92
C THR A 121 -21.55 16.37 -11.54
N VAL A 122 -21.40 15.09 -11.19
CA VAL A 122 -20.80 14.67 -9.91
C VAL A 122 -19.36 15.17 -9.80
N ILE A 123 -18.58 15.03 -10.87
CA ILE A 123 -17.19 15.52 -10.93
C ILE A 123 -17.13 17.04 -10.80
N GLN A 124 -18.05 17.78 -11.45
CA GLN A 124 -18.12 19.24 -11.30
C GLN A 124 -18.49 19.66 -9.87
N ASN A 125 -19.44 18.97 -9.24
CA ASN A 125 -19.81 19.21 -7.84
C ASN A 125 -18.60 19.02 -6.91
N TYR A 126 -17.80 17.97 -7.14
CA TYR A 126 -16.55 17.76 -6.41
C TYR A 126 -15.58 18.93 -6.59
N ARG A 127 -15.35 19.38 -7.84
CA ARG A 127 -14.48 20.54 -8.12
C ARG A 127 -14.93 21.81 -7.40
N TYR A 128 -16.23 22.09 -7.38
CA TYR A 128 -16.78 23.27 -6.67
C TYR A 128 -16.68 23.15 -5.14
N SER A 129 -16.59 21.93 -4.60
CA SER A 129 -16.43 21.71 -3.15
C SER A 129 -15.00 21.98 -2.64
N MET A 130 -14.02 22.06 -3.53
CA MET A 130 -12.61 22.25 -3.19
C MET A 130 -12.25 23.71 -2.97
N VAL A 131 -11.63 24.02 -1.82
CA VAL A 131 -11.26 25.39 -1.43
C VAL A 131 -10.21 26.00 -2.37
N GLU A 132 -9.19 25.23 -2.75
CA GLU A 132 -8.07 25.73 -3.57
C GLU A 132 -8.29 25.45 -5.07
N GLN A 133 -9.44 24.86 -5.47
CA GLN A 133 -9.77 24.44 -6.86
C GLN A 133 -8.61 23.76 -7.60
N ILE A 134 -7.83 22.95 -6.88
CA ILE A 134 -6.69 22.21 -7.42
C ILE A 134 -7.19 20.84 -7.89
N ASP A 135 -6.82 20.45 -9.11
CA ASP A 135 -7.14 19.13 -9.64
C ASP A 135 -6.35 18.03 -8.88
N PRO A 136 -6.98 16.88 -8.59
CA PRO A 136 -6.31 15.74 -7.99
C PRO A 136 -5.28 15.13 -8.95
N GLU A 137 -4.17 14.66 -8.38
CA GLU A 137 -3.14 13.90 -9.10
C GLU A 137 -3.23 12.41 -8.81
N ILE A 138 -3.87 12.04 -7.70
CA ILE A 138 -4.03 10.64 -7.31
C ILE A 138 -5.43 10.38 -6.74
N SER A 139 -5.99 9.23 -7.11
CA SER A 139 -7.21 8.70 -6.54
C SER A 139 -7.03 7.25 -6.10
N VAL A 140 -7.60 6.91 -4.96
CA VAL A 140 -7.80 5.51 -4.55
C VAL A 140 -9.30 5.24 -4.66
N ILE A 141 -9.65 4.19 -5.41
CA ILE A 141 -11.03 3.81 -5.71
C ILE A 141 -11.29 2.41 -5.17
N THR A 142 -12.43 2.23 -4.50
CA THR A 142 -12.95 0.92 -4.08
C THR A 142 -14.44 0.82 -4.36
N ASP A 143 -14.99 -0.39 -4.46
CA ASP A 143 -16.43 -0.64 -4.39
C ASP A 143 -16.86 -1.29 -3.06
N GLY A 144 -15.90 -1.48 -2.14
CA GLY A 144 -16.13 -2.08 -0.83
C GLY A 144 -16.50 -3.57 -0.84
N SER A 145 -16.31 -4.27 -1.97
CA SER A 145 -16.70 -5.69 -2.11
C SER A 145 -15.76 -6.66 -1.40
N ARG A 146 -14.52 -6.24 -1.12
CA ARG A 146 -13.53 -7.07 -0.42
C ARG A 146 -12.58 -6.22 0.43
N ILE A 147 -13.14 -5.54 1.43
CA ILE A 147 -12.33 -4.71 2.34
C ILE A 147 -11.48 -5.60 3.25
N LEU A 148 -10.15 -5.54 3.09
CA LEU A 148 -9.19 -6.35 3.85
C LEU A 148 -9.58 -7.85 3.86
N GLY A 149 -9.62 -8.46 5.05
CA GLY A 149 -10.19 -9.79 5.31
C GLY A 149 -11.63 -9.76 5.84
N LEU A 150 -12.33 -8.63 5.74
CA LEU A 150 -13.66 -8.39 6.34
C LEU A 150 -14.82 -8.70 5.39
N GLY A 151 -14.55 -8.80 4.10
CA GLY A 151 -15.53 -9.13 3.06
C GLY A 151 -16.25 -7.89 2.51
N ASP A 152 -17.47 -8.10 2.02
CA ASP A 152 -18.30 -7.05 1.45
C ASP A 152 -18.91 -6.17 2.57
N ILE A 153 -18.56 -4.89 2.55
CA ILE A 153 -19.13 -3.88 3.46
C ILE A 153 -19.71 -2.66 2.71
N GLY A 154 -19.74 -2.69 1.38
CA GLY A 154 -20.22 -1.59 0.52
C GLY A 154 -19.56 -0.24 0.86
N ILE A 155 -20.34 0.82 0.97
CA ILE A 155 -19.80 2.21 1.15
C ILE A 155 -18.96 2.38 2.39
N ASN A 156 -19.18 1.54 3.41
CA ASN A 156 -18.39 1.57 4.64
C ASN A 156 -16.89 1.34 4.37
N GLY A 157 -16.53 0.83 3.19
CA GLY A 157 -15.16 0.72 2.69
C GLY A 157 -14.46 2.05 2.41
N MET A 158 -15.15 3.19 2.38
CA MET A 158 -14.55 4.51 2.12
C MET A 158 -13.39 4.88 3.07
N GLY A 159 -13.35 4.31 4.27
CA GLY A 159 -12.22 4.47 5.18
C GLY A 159 -10.88 4.02 4.59
N ILE A 160 -10.87 3.02 3.70
CA ILE A 160 -9.65 2.50 3.07
C ILE A 160 -9.04 3.49 2.08
N PRO A 161 -9.74 3.99 1.04
CA PRO A 161 -9.22 5.06 0.18
C PRO A 161 -8.65 6.25 0.95
N ILE A 162 -9.34 6.66 2.01
CA ILE A 162 -8.91 7.79 2.85
C ILE A 162 -7.61 7.46 3.58
N GLY A 163 -7.51 6.30 4.23
CA GLY A 163 -6.31 5.87 4.94
C GLY A 163 -5.11 5.71 4.00
N LYS A 164 -5.30 5.11 2.82
CA LYS A 164 -4.24 4.96 1.80
C LYS A 164 -3.73 6.32 1.33
N LEU A 165 -4.62 7.27 1.02
CA LEU A 165 -4.23 8.62 0.61
C LEU A 165 -3.52 9.41 1.72
N GLN A 166 -3.87 9.18 2.99
CA GLN A 166 -3.09 9.74 4.10
C GLN A 166 -1.67 9.19 4.12
N LEU A 167 -1.47 7.90 3.85
CA LEU A 167 -0.14 7.31 3.74
C LEU A 167 0.62 7.79 2.51
N TYR A 168 -0.04 8.07 1.38
CA TYR A 168 0.61 8.75 0.24
C TYR A 168 1.24 10.08 0.63
N VAL A 169 0.52 10.90 1.40
CA VAL A 169 1.02 12.20 1.86
C VAL A 169 2.12 12.01 2.91
N ALA A 170 1.87 11.17 3.92
CA ALA A 170 2.79 10.98 5.04
C ALA A 170 4.08 10.26 4.65
N VAL A 171 4.00 9.20 3.86
CA VAL A 171 5.14 8.38 3.48
C VAL A 171 5.84 8.94 2.25
N ALA A 172 5.08 9.31 1.21
CA ALA A 172 5.67 9.74 -0.05
C ALA A 172 5.61 11.26 -0.31
N GLY A 173 5.04 12.05 0.60
CA GLY A 173 5.04 13.51 0.46
C GLY A 173 4.23 14.00 -0.73
N LEU A 174 3.16 13.30 -1.12
CA LEU A 174 2.21 13.88 -2.06
C LEU A 174 1.50 15.08 -1.42
N ASN A 175 1.06 16.04 -2.23
CA ASN A 175 0.30 17.18 -1.72
C ASN A 175 -1.08 16.71 -1.23
N PRO A 176 -1.46 16.96 0.04
CA PRO A 176 -2.74 16.52 0.58
C PRO A 176 -3.96 17.10 -0.17
N GLY A 177 -3.84 18.30 -0.75
CA GLY A 177 -4.89 18.93 -1.54
C GLY A 177 -5.10 18.31 -2.93
N ARG A 178 -4.23 17.39 -3.35
CA ARG A 178 -4.28 16.72 -4.67
C ARG A 178 -4.68 15.25 -4.59
N THR A 179 -5.34 14.87 -3.50
CA THR A 179 -5.80 13.51 -3.23
C THR A 179 -7.32 13.40 -3.38
N LEU A 180 -7.81 12.33 -4.01
CA LEU A 180 -9.23 12.09 -4.23
C LEU A 180 -9.63 10.64 -3.85
N PRO A 181 -10.21 10.41 -2.66
CA PRO A 181 -10.79 9.11 -2.33
C PRO A 181 -12.16 8.94 -3.01
N ILE A 182 -12.41 7.76 -3.58
CA ILE A 182 -13.67 7.44 -4.26
C ILE A 182 -14.20 6.09 -3.77
N VAL A 183 -15.51 6.03 -3.54
CA VAL A 183 -16.24 4.76 -3.41
C VAL A 183 -17.30 4.65 -4.50
N LEU A 184 -17.33 3.51 -5.17
CA LEU A 184 -18.39 3.10 -6.08
C LEU A 184 -19.47 2.39 -5.26
N ASP A 185 -20.50 3.12 -4.86
CA ASP A 185 -21.64 2.57 -4.11
C ASP A 185 -22.62 1.88 -5.06
N PHE A 186 -22.20 0.73 -5.58
CA PHE A 186 -23.03 -0.11 -6.45
C PHE A 186 -23.78 -1.17 -5.63
N GLY A 187 -24.16 -0.85 -4.39
CA GLY A 187 -24.84 -1.77 -3.48
C GLY A 187 -23.90 -2.70 -2.70
N THR A 188 -24.50 -3.63 -1.94
CA THR A 188 -23.78 -4.62 -1.13
C THR A 188 -24.61 -5.91 -1.00
N ASP A 189 -23.95 -7.06 -1.06
CA ASP A 189 -24.59 -8.36 -0.84
C ASP A 189 -24.67 -8.73 0.66
N ASN A 190 -24.13 -7.86 1.52
CA ASN A 190 -24.10 -8.09 2.95
C ASN A 190 -25.44 -7.73 3.61
N LYS A 191 -26.22 -8.77 3.90
CA LYS A 191 -27.53 -8.66 4.57
C LYS A 191 -27.49 -7.91 5.90
N LYS A 192 -26.37 -7.88 6.62
CA LYS A 192 -26.25 -7.09 7.85
C LYS A 192 -26.45 -5.61 7.54
N TYR A 193 -25.78 -5.09 6.52
CA TYR A 193 -25.83 -3.67 6.16
C TYR A 193 -27.11 -3.30 5.43
N LEU A 194 -27.64 -4.18 4.57
CA LEU A 194 -28.95 -3.96 3.94
C LEU A 194 -30.08 -3.75 4.97
N ASN A 195 -30.00 -4.46 6.11
CA ASN A 195 -30.98 -4.38 7.19
C ASN A 195 -30.62 -3.37 8.31
N ASP A 196 -29.41 -2.81 8.31
CA ASP A 196 -28.98 -1.86 9.33
C ASP A 196 -29.62 -0.49 9.04
N PRO A 197 -30.49 0.05 9.91
CA PRO A 197 -31.18 1.33 9.67
C PRO A 197 -30.22 2.52 9.58
N LEU A 198 -28.99 2.39 10.09
CA LEU A 198 -27.98 3.45 10.06
C LEU A 198 -27.03 3.32 8.86
N TYR A 199 -27.11 2.25 8.08
CA TYR A 199 -26.32 2.11 6.86
C TYR A 199 -26.58 3.27 5.89
N LEU A 200 -25.51 3.94 5.48
CA LEU A 200 -25.53 5.13 4.63
C LEU A 200 -25.56 4.81 3.13
N GLY A 201 -25.31 3.55 2.75
CA GLY A 201 -25.21 3.16 1.35
C GLY A 201 -26.53 2.78 0.68
N THR A 202 -26.41 2.54 -0.62
CA THR A 202 -27.46 2.00 -1.47
C THR A 202 -27.92 0.65 -0.93
N ARG A 203 -29.23 0.51 -0.67
CA ARG A 203 -29.84 -0.69 -0.08
C ARG A 203 -30.28 -1.69 -1.14
N GLU A 204 -29.38 -1.94 -2.08
CA GLU A 204 -29.56 -2.91 -3.16
C GLU A 204 -28.39 -3.89 -3.16
N THR A 205 -28.64 -5.10 -3.67
CA THR A 205 -27.58 -6.08 -3.91
C THR A 205 -26.69 -5.63 -5.06
N ARG A 206 -25.47 -6.15 -5.12
CA ARG A 206 -24.52 -5.75 -6.17
C ARG A 206 -25.04 -6.11 -7.56
N PRO A 207 -24.75 -5.29 -8.59
CA PRO A 207 -25.16 -5.57 -9.96
C PRO A 207 -24.43 -6.79 -10.53
N ASP A 208 -24.92 -7.30 -11.66
CA ASP A 208 -24.17 -8.27 -12.45
C ASP A 208 -22.88 -7.69 -13.04
N ASP A 209 -21.96 -8.58 -13.45
CA ASP A 209 -20.65 -8.19 -13.99
C ASP A 209 -20.77 -7.23 -15.19
N LYS A 210 -21.74 -7.46 -16.08
CA LYS A 210 -21.92 -6.62 -17.27
C LYS A 210 -22.20 -5.18 -16.85
N THR A 211 -23.18 -5.00 -15.96
CA THR A 211 -23.59 -3.69 -15.46
C THR A 211 -22.45 -3.04 -14.66
N PHE A 212 -21.75 -3.81 -13.82
CA PHE A 212 -20.59 -3.33 -13.07
C PHE A 212 -19.49 -2.77 -13.99
N TYR A 213 -19.08 -3.53 -15.02
CA TYR A 213 -18.01 -3.10 -15.91
C TYR A 213 -18.43 -1.92 -16.79
N GLU A 214 -19.67 -1.92 -17.31
CA GLU A 214 -20.19 -0.79 -18.10
C GLU A 214 -20.26 0.50 -17.27
N ALA A 215 -20.72 0.42 -16.02
CA ALA A 215 -20.77 1.56 -15.12
C ALA A 215 -19.39 2.08 -14.75
N THR A 216 -18.49 1.18 -14.34
CA THR A 216 -17.11 1.53 -13.97
C THR A 216 -16.33 2.14 -15.14
N ASP A 217 -16.55 1.64 -16.36
CA ASP A 217 -15.90 2.18 -17.56
C ASP A 217 -16.33 3.62 -17.85
N LYS A 218 -17.62 3.94 -17.72
CA LYS A 218 -18.14 5.31 -17.81
C LYS A 218 -17.51 6.22 -16.76
N VAL A 219 -17.44 5.77 -15.50
CA VAL A 219 -16.86 6.54 -14.39
C VAL A 219 -15.39 6.85 -14.64
N LEU A 220 -14.58 5.84 -14.92
CA LEU A 220 -13.14 6.02 -15.16
C LEU A 220 -12.87 6.88 -16.40
N THR A 221 -13.63 6.67 -17.49
CA THR A 221 -13.52 7.51 -18.68
C THR A 221 -13.80 8.98 -18.36
N ALA A 222 -14.83 9.27 -17.58
CA ALA A 222 -15.15 10.64 -17.16
C ALA A 222 -14.06 11.24 -16.25
N LEU A 223 -13.52 10.45 -15.31
CA LEU A 223 -12.42 10.87 -14.44
C LEU A 223 -11.16 11.21 -15.24
N TYR A 224 -10.73 10.37 -16.18
CA TYR A 224 -9.55 10.66 -17.01
C TYR A 224 -9.79 11.81 -17.99
N ARG A 225 -11.02 12.03 -18.44
CA ARG A 225 -11.38 13.22 -19.23
C ARG A 225 -11.29 14.49 -18.40
N ALA A 226 -11.79 14.46 -17.17
CA ALA A 226 -11.77 15.60 -16.26
C ALA A 226 -10.36 15.89 -15.73
N PHE A 227 -9.59 14.84 -15.42
CA PHE A 227 -8.29 14.88 -14.77
C PHE A 227 -7.26 14.03 -15.56
N PRO A 228 -6.70 14.53 -16.69
CA PRO A 228 -5.86 13.72 -17.58
C PRO A 228 -4.56 13.18 -16.98
N GLY A 229 -4.07 13.79 -15.89
CA GLY A 229 -2.87 13.35 -15.15
C GLY A 229 -3.16 12.48 -13.93
N LEU A 230 -4.42 12.12 -13.70
CA LEU A 230 -4.83 11.36 -12.51
C LEU A 230 -4.23 9.95 -12.53
N LEU A 231 -3.55 9.58 -11.46
CA LEU A 231 -3.24 8.20 -11.16
C LEU A 231 -4.42 7.57 -10.43
N VAL A 232 -4.93 6.44 -10.93
CA VAL A 232 -5.95 5.64 -10.24
C VAL A 232 -5.35 4.39 -9.61
N GLN A 233 -5.46 4.26 -8.29
CA GLN A 233 -5.23 3.04 -7.56
C GLN A 233 -6.55 2.32 -7.32
N PHE A 234 -6.68 1.09 -7.83
CA PHE A 234 -7.77 0.19 -7.48
C PHE A 234 -7.45 -0.51 -6.15
N GLU A 235 -8.42 -0.54 -5.25
CA GLU A 235 -8.27 -1.07 -3.89
C GLU A 235 -9.47 -1.90 -3.46
N ASP A 236 -9.24 -3.06 -2.85
CA ASP A 236 -10.23 -3.85 -2.13
C ASP A 236 -11.48 -4.22 -2.95
N PHE A 237 -11.28 -4.47 -4.25
CA PHE A 237 -12.27 -5.08 -5.13
C PHE A 237 -12.29 -6.60 -4.95
N SER A 238 -13.43 -7.22 -5.29
CA SER A 238 -13.58 -8.66 -5.44
C SER A 238 -12.47 -9.20 -6.36
N THR A 239 -12.00 -10.43 -6.12
CA THR A 239 -10.86 -11.01 -6.84
C THR A 239 -11.02 -10.92 -8.36
N ASP A 240 -12.20 -11.26 -8.88
CA ASP A 240 -12.44 -11.29 -10.32
C ASP A 240 -12.53 -9.87 -10.89
N HIS A 241 -13.16 -8.92 -10.18
CA HIS A 241 -13.21 -7.51 -10.59
C HIS A 241 -11.84 -6.84 -10.52
N ALA A 242 -11.02 -7.13 -9.51
CA ALA A 242 -9.67 -6.59 -9.38
C ALA A 242 -8.78 -6.94 -10.58
N PHE A 243 -8.77 -8.22 -10.99
CA PHE A 243 -8.05 -8.63 -12.20
C PHE A 243 -8.68 -8.07 -13.48
N GLY A 244 -10.01 -8.14 -13.61
CA GLY A 244 -10.70 -7.66 -14.81
C GLY A 244 -10.48 -6.17 -15.06
N LEU A 245 -10.59 -5.34 -14.03
CA LEU A 245 -10.33 -3.90 -14.11
C LEU A 245 -8.86 -3.63 -14.45
N LEU A 246 -7.92 -4.30 -13.78
CA LEU A 246 -6.50 -4.10 -14.02
C LEU A 246 -6.14 -4.48 -15.47
N ASP A 247 -6.57 -5.66 -15.94
CA ASP A 247 -6.27 -6.13 -17.29
C ASP A 247 -6.89 -5.22 -18.37
N HIS A 248 -8.09 -4.68 -18.13
CA HIS A 248 -8.77 -3.78 -19.06
C HIS A 248 -8.12 -2.39 -19.13
N TRP A 249 -7.69 -1.82 -18.00
CA TRP A 249 -7.25 -0.41 -17.91
C TRP A 249 -5.73 -0.18 -17.97
N ARG A 250 -4.91 -1.14 -17.52
CA ARG A 250 -3.46 -0.93 -17.30
C ARG A 250 -2.61 -0.52 -18.51
N LYS A 251 -3.13 -0.63 -19.73
CA LYS A 251 -2.46 -0.18 -20.97
C LYS A 251 -3.14 1.04 -21.61
N LYS A 252 -4.26 1.48 -21.04
CA LYS A 252 -5.10 2.58 -21.55
C LYS A 252 -4.92 3.86 -20.74
N ALA A 253 -4.67 3.72 -19.44
CA ALA A 253 -4.57 4.85 -18.53
C ALA A 253 -3.54 4.61 -17.42
N LEU A 254 -3.28 5.66 -16.64
CA LEU A 254 -2.35 5.61 -15.52
C LEU A 254 -3.05 5.01 -14.29
N CYS A 255 -2.99 3.69 -14.18
CA CYS A 255 -3.57 2.96 -13.06
C CYS A 255 -2.73 1.77 -12.61
N PHE A 256 -2.97 1.33 -11.39
CA PHE A 256 -2.49 0.07 -10.84
C PHE A 256 -3.47 -0.45 -9.79
N ASN A 257 -3.29 -1.69 -9.35
CA ASN A 257 -4.05 -2.27 -8.24
C ASN A 257 -3.07 -2.61 -7.09
N ASP A 258 -3.32 -2.12 -5.87
CA ASP A 258 -2.39 -2.33 -4.75
C ASP A 258 -2.41 -3.79 -4.27
N ASP A 259 -3.58 -4.42 -4.20
CA ASP A 259 -3.73 -5.81 -3.74
C ASP A 259 -2.97 -6.82 -4.62
N ILE A 260 -2.86 -6.55 -5.91
CA ILE A 260 -2.16 -7.37 -6.90
C ILE A 260 -0.71 -6.89 -7.07
N GLN A 261 -0.53 -5.62 -7.40
CA GLN A 261 0.77 -5.08 -7.78
C GLN A 261 1.59 -4.59 -6.59
N GLY A 262 0.99 -3.86 -5.66
CA GLY A 262 1.72 -3.35 -4.49
C GLY A 262 2.03 -4.42 -3.44
N THR A 263 1.11 -5.36 -3.19
CA THR A 263 1.36 -6.55 -2.36
C THR A 263 2.47 -7.42 -2.97
N GLY A 264 2.41 -7.69 -4.28
CA GLY A 264 3.50 -8.41 -4.94
C GLY A 264 4.83 -7.66 -4.84
N CYS A 265 4.81 -6.33 -4.96
CA CYS A 265 6.01 -5.50 -4.89
C CYS A 265 6.70 -5.57 -3.53
N VAL A 266 5.94 -5.43 -2.44
CA VAL A 266 6.51 -5.51 -1.09
C VAL A 266 6.99 -6.92 -0.78
N VAL A 267 6.20 -7.94 -1.10
CA VAL A 267 6.57 -9.33 -0.85
C VAL A 267 7.83 -9.68 -1.62
N LEU A 268 7.92 -9.28 -2.89
CA LEU A 268 9.11 -9.48 -3.70
C LEU A 268 10.33 -8.76 -3.11
N GLY A 269 10.19 -7.52 -2.65
CA GLY A 269 11.30 -6.79 -2.00
C GLY A 269 11.88 -7.54 -0.80
N GLY A 270 11.03 -8.00 0.13
CA GLY A 270 11.49 -8.82 1.25
C GLY A 270 11.99 -10.20 0.84
N PHE A 271 11.39 -10.80 -0.20
CA PHE A 271 11.80 -12.10 -0.71
C PHE A 271 13.19 -12.04 -1.38
N ILE A 272 13.52 -10.94 -2.07
CA ILE A 272 14.87 -10.70 -2.59
C ILE A 272 15.90 -10.67 -1.45
N SER A 273 15.61 -9.95 -0.36
CA SER A 273 16.45 -9.94 0.84
C SER A 273 16.57 -11.35 1.44
N ALA A 274 15.47 -12.09 1.53
CA ALA A 274 15.45 -13.44 2.05
C ALA A 274 16.28 -14.41 1.18
N LEU A 275 16.17 -14.33 -0.15
CA LEU A 275 16.96 -15.15 -1.08
C LEU A 275 18.47 -14.93 -0.91
N ARG A 276 18.90 -13.69 -0.67
CA ARG A 276 20.32 -13.36 -0.41
C ARG A 276 20.84 -14.02 0.89
N LEU A 277 19.96 -14.25 1.86
CA LEU A 277 20.30 -14.80 3.18
C LEU A 277 20.01 -16.30 3.32
N ALA A 278 19.20 -16.89 2.44
CA ALA A 278 18.70 -18.26 2.57
C ALA A 278 19.81 -19.32 2.47
N GLY A 279 20.89 -19.02 1.74
CA GLY A 279 21.96 -19.98 1.46
C GLY A 279 21.61 -21.02 0.38
N ILE A 280 20.49 -20.83 -0.34
CA ILE A 280 20.08 -21.64 -1.49
C ILE A 280 20.12 -20.77 -2.75
N PRO A 281 20.81 -21.18 -3.83
CA PRO A 281 20.81 -20.44 -5.09
C PRO A 281 19.40 -20.19 -5.61
N ALA A 282 19.15 -19.01 -6.19
CA ALA A 282 17.83 -18.59 -6.67
C ALA A 282 17.17 -19.65 -7.58
N LYS A 283 17.93 -20.23 -8.52
CA LYS A 283 17.45 -21.26 -9.46
C LYS A 283 17.04 -22.59 -8.81
N ASP A 284 17.48 -22.85 -7.58
CA ASP A 284 17.26 -24.10 -6.85
C ASP A 284 16.12 -23.97 -5.82
N GLN A 285 15.44 -22.82 -5.79
CA GLN A 285 14.31 -22.57 -4.90
C GLN A 285 13.07 -23.37 -5.32
N ARG A 286 12.32 -23.86 -4.34
CA ARG A 286 11.00 -24.50 -4.50
C ARG A 286 10.03 -23.82 -3.56
N ILE A 287 9.11 -23.04 -4.12
CA ILE A 287 8.28 -22.09 -3.36
C ILE A 287 6.86 -22.65 -3.31
N LEU A 288 6.38 -22.96 -2.11
CA LEU A 288 5.03 -23.46 -1.89
C LEU A 288 4.13 -22.35 -1.33
N PHE A 289 3.15 -21.97 -2.13
CA PHE A 289 2.09 -21.04 -1.79
C PHE A 289 0.89 -21.77 -1.19
N VAL A 290 0.44 -21.31 -0.03
CA VAL A 290 -0.75 -21.81 0.65
C VAL A 290 -1.83 -20.74 0.54
N GLY A 291 -2.85 -21.01 -0.28
CA GLY A 291 -3.81 -20.02 -0.74
C GLY A 291 -3.55 -19.59 -2.19
N ALA A 292 -4.56 -19.78 -3.04
CA ALA A 292 -4.48 -19.54 -4.49
C ALA A 292 -5.48 -18.46 -4.96
N GLY A 293 -5.71 -17.43 -4.15
CA GLY A 293 -6.53 -16.25 -4.49
C GLY A 293 -5.76 -15.17 -5.27
N SER A 294 -6.35 -13.99 -5.44
CA SER A 294 -5.76 -12.88 -6.21
C SER A 294 -4.39 -12.44 -5.70
N ALA A 295 -4.27 -12.20 -4.39
CA ALA A 295 -3.00 -11.82 -3.77
C ALA A 295 -1.93 -12.92 -3.98
N GLY A 296 -2.28 -14.19 -3.75
CA GLY A 296 -1.36 -15.33 -3.95
C GLY A 296 -0.83 -15.44 -5.37
N VAL A 297 -1.73 -15.40 -6.35
CA VAL A 297 -1.37 -15.47 -7.77
C VAL A 297 -0.61 -14.22 -8.22
N GLY A 298 -1.03 -13.03 -7.77
CA GLY A 298 -0.37 -11.76 -8.08
C GLY A 298 1.08 -11.71 -7.57
N VAL A 299 1.29 -12.06 -6.30
CA VAL A 299 2.62 -12.19 -5.69
C VAL A 299 3.47 -13.19 -6.47
N ALA A 300 2.97 -14.41 -6.71
CA ALA A 300 3.75 -15.43 -7.40
C ALA A 300 4.13 -15.04 -8.83
N LYS A 301 3.25 -14.37 -9.57
CA LYS A 301 3.56 -13.86 -10.92
C LYS A 301 4.73 -12.88 -10.89
N GLN A 302 4.75 -11.94 -9.93
CA GLN A 302 5.87 -11.01 -9.79
C GLN A 302 7.19 -11.71 -9.40
N LEU A 303 7.13 -12.73 -8.54
CA LEU A 303 8.33 -13.51 -8.23
C LEU A 303 8.82 -14.28 -9.47
N VAL A 304 7.91 -14.84 -10.29
CA VAL A 304 8.27 -15.46 -11.59
C VAL A 304 8.99 -14.45 -12.48
N ASP A 305 8.43 -13.25 -12.66
CA ASP A 305 9.03 -12.18 -13.48
C ASP A 305 10.44 -11.81 -12.98
N TYR A 306 10.63 -11.74 -11.67
CA TYR A 306 11.95 -11.54 -11.06
C TYR A 306 12.95 -12.65 -11.42
N PHE A 307 12.56 -13.92 -11.30
CA PHE A 307 13.43 -15.04 -11.68
C PHE A 307 13.79 -15.03 -13.17
N ILE A 308 12.86 -14.62 -14.03
CA ILE A 308 13.11 -14.48 -15.47
C ILE A 308 14.07 -13.32 -15.75
N ILE A 309 13.81 -12.14 -15.19
CA ILE A 309 14.53 -10.91 -15.53
C ILE A 309 15.91 -10.87 -14.88
N GLU A 310 15.98 -11.16 -13.57
CA GLU A 310 17.20 -11.04 -12.77
C GLU A 310 18.11 -12.26 -12.95
N HIS A 311 17.54 -13.46 -12.84
CA HIS A 311 18.30 -14.71 -12.85
C HIS A 311 18.37 -15.36 -14.24
N LYS A 312 17.76 -14.74 -15.26
CA LYS A 312 17.71 -15.22 -16.64
C LYS A 312 17.19 -16.67 -16.75
N ILE A 313 16.28 -17.04 -15.86
CA ILE A 313 15.65 -18.36 -15.85
C ILE A 313 14.53 -18.35 -16.90
N PRO A 314 14.48 -19.31 -17.85
CA PRO A 314 13.39 -19.39 -18.81
C PRO A 314 12.02 -19.47 -18.12
N GLU A 315 11.00 -18.82 -18.68
CA GLU A 315 9.65 -18.69 -18.09
C GLU A 315 9.09 -20.02 -17.57
N GLU A 316 9.13 -21.08 -18.39
CA GLU A 316 8.66 -22.41 -17.99
C GLU A 316 9.38 -22.96 -16.76
N LYS A 317 10.70 -22.73 -16.64
CA LYS A 317 11.48 -23.16 -15.47
C LYS A 317 11.20 -22.28 -14.26
N ALA A 318 11.08 -20.97 -14.44
CA ALA A 318 10.75 -20.04 -13.37
C ALA A 318 9.36 -20.37 -12.79
N LYS A 319 8.36 -20.55 -13.64
CA LYS A 319 7.03 -21.01 -13.26
C LYS A 319 7.06 -22.37 -12.56
N ALA A 320 7.89 -23.30 -13.02
CA ALA A 320 8.03 -24.63 -12.42
C ALA A 320 8.58 -24.62 -10.98
N MET A 321 9.13 -23.51 -10.49
CA MET A 321 9.57 -23.36 -9.10
C MET A 321 8.40 -23.16 -8.12
N PHE A 322 7.22 -22.79 -8.62
CA PHE A 322 6.06 -22.42 -7.81
C PHE A 322 5.06 -23.56 -7.72
N TRP A 323 4.61 -23.83 -6.50
CA TRP A 323 3.61 -24.84 -6.17
C TRP A 323 2.50 -24.18 -5.37
N PHE A 324 1.26 -24.57 -5.59
CA PHE A 324 0.11 -24.02 -4.89
C PHE A 324 -0.72 -25.13 -4.26
N ILE A 325 -1.31 -24.82 -3.11
CA ILE A 325 -2.37 -25.60 -2.49
C ILE A 325 -3.52 -24.67 -2.11
N ASP A 326 -4.75 -25.10 -2.39
CA ASP A 326 -5.97 -24.44 -1.90
C ASP A 326 -6.80 -25.39 -1.03
N SER A 327 -8.04 -25.02 -0.71
CA SER A 327 -8.95 -25.81 0.12
C SER A 327 -9.26 -27.22 -0.44
N HIS A 328 -8.96 -27.49 -1.71
CA HIS A 328 -9.17 -28.78 -2.37
C HIS A 328 -7.86 -29.54 -2.63
N GLY A 329 -6.73 -29.10 -2.07
CA GLY A 329 -5.42 -29.74 -2.25
C GLY A 329 -4.53 -29.06 -3.28
N MET A 330 -3.43 -29.74 -3.65
CA MET A 330 -2.41 -29.23 -4.55
C MET A 330 -2.99 -28.89 -5.93
N ILE A 331 -2.64 -27.73 -6.49
CA ILE A 331 -3.17 -27.27 -7.78
C ILE A 331 -2.46 -27.98 -8.93
N THR A 332 -3.16 -28.92 -9.56
CA THR A 332 -2.68 -29.69 -10.71
C THR A 332 -3.68 -29.59 -11.87
N ALA A 333 -3.20 -29.70 -13.10
CA ALA A 333 -4.06 -29.64 -14.30
C ALA A 333 -5.00 -30.86 -14.40
N ASN A 334 -4.65 -31.97 -13.76
CA ASN A 334 -5.42 -33.21 -13.71
C ASN A 334 -6.12 -33.43 -12.35
N ARG A 335 -6.31 -32.38 -11.52
CA ARG A 335 -6.98 -32.47 -10.21
C ARG A 335 -8.44 -32.94 -10.31
N GLY A 336 -9.07 -32.75 -11.48
CA GLY A 336 -10.42 -33.25 -11.78
C GLY A 336 -11.56 -32.27 -11.51
N ASP A 337 -11.28 -31.12 -10.89
CA ASP A 337 -12.23 -30.01 -10.71
C ASP A 337 -12.01 -28.88 -11.74
N LYS A 338 -13.00 -27.99 -11.87
CA LYS A 338 -12.88 -26.80 -12.71
C LYS A 338 -12.13 -25.71 -11.95
N LEU A 339 -10.84 -25.56 -12.24
CA LEU A 339 -10.04 -24.48 -11.68
C LEU A 339 -10.57 -23.10 -12.11
N ALA A 340 -10.58 -22.15 -11.17
CA ALA A 340 -10.80 -20.74 -11.50
C ALA A 340 -9.69 -20.24 -12.45
N GLN A 341 -10.02 -19.33 -13.37
CA GLN A 341 -9.11 -18.92 -14.45
C GLN A 341 -7.76 -18.40 -13.95
N HIS A 342 -7.74 -17.67 -12.83
CA HIS A 342 -6.51 -17.15 -12.23
C HIS A 342 -5.57 -18.25 -11.71
N LYS A 343 -6.08 -19.46 -11.38
CA LYS A 343 -5.28 -20.59 -10.88
C LYS A 343 -4.62 -21.39 -12.00
N VAL A 344 -5.21 -21.36 -13.20
CA VAL A 344 -4.77 -22.15 -14.36
C VAL A 344 -3.30 -21.90 -14.70
N TYR A 345 -2.84 -20.65 -14.55
CA TYR A 345 -1.45 -20.30 -14.83
C TYR A 345 -0.44 -21.09 -14.00
N PHE A 346 -0.77 -21.45 -12.75
CA PHE A 346 0.13 -22.19 -11.84
C PHE A 346 -0.24 -23.67 -11.67
N ALA A 347 -1.22 -24.18 -12.43
CA ALA A 347 -1.60 -25.58 -12.37
C ALA A 347 -0.46 -26.47 -12.87
N ARG A 348 0.00 -27.39 -12.02
CA ARG A 348 1.09 -28.32 -12.34
C ARG A 348 0.66 -29.33 -13.40
N GLN A 349 1.55 -29.60 -14.34
CA GLN A 349 1.36 -30.62 -15.38
C GLN A 349 2.37 -31.76 -15.23
N ASP A 350 3.38 -31.57 -14.39
CA ASP A 350 4.50 -32.46 -14.15
C ASP A 350 4.34 -33.27 -12.85
N ASN A 351 3.14 -33.28 -12.26
CA ASN A 351 2.83 -34.04 -11.05
C ASN A 351 2.62 -35.55 -11.31
N GLY A 352 2.64 -35.98 -12.57
CA GLY A 352 2.23 -37.34 -12.96
C GLY A 352 0.79 -37.60 -12.52
N ASP A 353 0.56 -38.72 -11.84
CA ASP A 353 -0.74 -39.06 -11.25
C ASP A 353 -0.83 -38.71 -9.74
N THR A 354 0.21 -38.09 -9.17
CA THR A 354 0.21 -37.74 -7.74
C THR A 354 -0.71 -36.55 -7.48
N GLN A 355 -1.64 -36.74 -6.56
CA GLN A 355 -2.47 -35.69 -5.97
C GLN A 355 -2.17 -35.63 -4.48
N CYS A 356 -2.14 -34.42 -3.92
CA CYS A 356 -1.94 -34.18 -2.50
C CYS A 356 -3.17 -33.43 -1.96
N ASN A 357 -3.85 -34.01 -0.98
CA ASN A 357 -5.09 -33.48 -0.44
C ASN A 357 -4.87 -32.57 0.79
N SER A 358 -3.67 -32.63 1.37
CA SER A 358 -3.30 -31.86 2.56
C SER A 358 -2.02 -31.05 2.34
N LEU A 359 -1.81 -30.06 3.21
CA LEU A 359 -0.58 -29.27 3.21
C LEU A 359 0.62 -30.15 3.58
N GLU A 360 0.44 -31.10 4.50
CA GLU A 360 1.46 -32.06 4.90
C GLU A 360 1.93 -32.94 3.73
N GLU A 361 0.99 -33.53 2.98
CA GLU A 361 1.31 -34.33 1.79
C GLU A 361 2.03 -33.50 0.73
N THR A 362 1.52 -32.28 0.49
CA THR A 362 2.13 -31.36 -0.47
C THR A 362 3.53 -30.95 -0.02
N LEU A 363 3.74 -30.71 1.28
CA LEU A 363 5.06 -30.39 1.85
C LEU A 363 6.07 -31.53 1.60
N GLU A 364 5.68 -32.79 1.83
CA GLU A 364 6.55 -33.94 1.58
C GLU A 364 6.86 -34.15 0.10
N TYR A 365 5.88 -33.95 -0.79
CA TYR A 365 6.07 -34.06 -2.23
C TYR A 365 6.93 -32.92 -2.79
N VAL A 366 6.59 -31.69 -2.41
CA VAL A 366 7.23 -30.47 -2.90
C VAL A 366 8.55 -30.18 -2.21
N ARG A 367 8.83 -30.75 -1.02
CA ARG A 367 10.03 -30.46 -0.21
C ARG A 367 10.51 -29.00 -0.33
N PRO A 368 9.64 -28.01 -0.04
CA PRO A 368 9.90 -26.62 -0.39
C PRO A 368 11.06 -26.03 0.41
N THR A 369 11.65 -24.99 -0.17
CA THR A 369 12.66 -24.13 0.47
C THR A 369 12.02 -22.88 1.09
N ALA A 370 10.82 -22.53 0.62
CA ALA A 370 10.04 -21.39 1.08
C ALA A 370 8.55 -21.72 1.20
N LEU A 371 7.91 -21.25 2.27
CA LEU A 371 6.46 -21.24 2.46
C LEU A 371 5.93 -19.81 2.41
N VAL A 372 4.91 -19.56 1.58
CA VAL A 372 4.23 -18.27 1.47
C VAL A 372 2.73 -18.48 1.71
N GLY A 373 2.21 -17.86 2.77
CA GLY A 373 0.84 -18.04 3.24
C GLY A 373 -0.05 -16.85 2.88
N LEU A 374 -1.07 -17.09 2.06
CA LEU A 374 -2.10 -16.13 1.64
C LEU A 374 -3.47 -16.81 1.66
N SER A 375 -3.71 -17.59 2.72
CA SER A 375 -4.84 -18.51 2.86
C SER A 375 -5.96 -18.00 3.75
N THR A 376 -5.67 -17.05 4.64
CA THR A 376 -6.54 -16.61 5.76
C THR A 376 -6.92 -17.73 6.74
N VAL A 377 -6.18 -18.84 6.73
CA VAL A 377 -6.38 -19.97 7.64
C VAL A 377 -5.37 -19.87 8.77
N TYR A 378 -5.86 -19.44 9.93
CA TYR A 378 -5.05 -19.33 11.14
C TYR A 378 -4.39 -20.66 11.47
N LYS A 379 -3.08 -20.63 11.80
CA LYS A 379 -2.28 -21.82 12.14
C LYS A 379 -2.16 -22.88 11.05
N ALA A 380 -2.36 -22.53 9.79
CA ALA A 380 -2.05 -23.42 8.66
C ALA A 380 -0.57 -23.86 8.66
N PHE A 381 0.35 -22.97 9.04
CA PHE A 381 1.77 -23.30 9.25
C PHE A 381 1.98 -23.82 10.67
N SER A 382 1.44 -25.00 10.94
CA SER A 382 1.54 -25.64 12.25
C SER A 382 2.99 -25.95 12.64
N GLU A 383 3.22 -26.22 13.94
CA GLU A 383 4.52 -26.66 14.46
C GLU A 383 5.10 -27.84 13.65
N LYS A 384 4.24 -28.79 13.27
CA LYS A 384 4.61 -29.94 12.44
C LYS A 384 5.13 -29.50 11.06
N ILE A 385 4.42 -28.58 10.40
CA ILE A 385 4.80 -28.06 9.07
C ILE A 385 6.13 -27.29 9.16
N LEU A 386 6.26 -26.39 10.14
CA LEU A 386 7.44 -25.54 10.31
C LEU A 386 8.69 -26.34 10.68
N THR A 387 8.54 -27.29 11.62
CA THR A 387 9.63 -28.20 12.02
C THR A 387 10.07 -29.04 10.83
N ARG A 388 9.11 -29.56 10.06
CA ARG A 388 9.42 -30.38 8.91
C ARG A 388 10.09 -29.60 7.78
N LEU A 389 9.65 -28.37 7.52
CA LEU A 389 10.33 -27.45 6.59
C LEU A 389 11.78 -27.21 7.01
N ASN A 390 12.02 -27.01 8.31
CA ASN A 390 13.36 -26.81 8.86
C ASN A 390 14.26 -28.05 8.68
N GLU A 391 13.75 -29.26 8.95
CA GLU A 391 14.46 -30.53 8.75
C GLU A 391 14.82 -30.79 7.27
N MET A 392 13.93 -30.41 6.34
CA MET A 392 14.18 -30.53 4.91
C MET A 392 15.28 -29.59 4.41
N ASN A 393 15.58 -28.53 5.16
CA ASN A 393 16.55 -27.49 4.83
C ASN A 393 17.67 -27.41 5.91
N PRO A 394 18.49 -28.47 6.10
CA PRO A 394 19.43 -28.56 7.23
C PRO A 394 20.61 -27.59 7.15
N THR A 395 21.03 -27.21 5.93
CA THR A 395 22.19 -26.33 5.68
C THR A 395 21.80 -24.92 5.27
N ALA A 396 20.50 -24.65 5.14
CA ALA A 396 19.94 -23.41 4.63
C ALA A 396 18.93 -22.81 5.60
N ARG A 397 18.67 -21.51 5.51
CA ARG A 397 17.65 -20.83 6.31
C ARG A 397 16.30 -20.95 5.60
N PRO A 398 15.27 -21.59 6.22
CA PRO A 398 13.95 -21.69 5.59
C PRO A 398 13.28 -20.31 5.52
N ILE A 399 12.63 -20.02 4.39
CA ILE A 399 11.83 -18.79 4.22
C ILE A 399 10.38 -19.08 4.59
N VAL A 400 9.79 -18.30 5.51
CA VAL A 400 8.39 -18.47 5.94
C VAL A 400 7.71 -17.13 5.99
N PHE A 401 6.78 -16.89 5.06
CA PHE A 401 6.07 -15.62 4.92
C PHE A 401 4.56 -15.83 5.18
N PRO A 402 4.07 -15.70 6.44
CA PRO A 402 2.64 -15.76 6.74
C PRO A 402 1.99 -14.38 6.52
N LEU A 403 1.42 -14.17 5.33
CA LEU A 403 1.03 -12.84 4.85
C LEU A 403 -0.45 -12.52 5.09
N SER A 404 -1.23 -13.46 5.61
CA SER A 404 -2.65 -13.22 5.89
C SER A 404 -2.87 -12.20 7.01
N ASN A 405 -3.86 -11.33 6.83
CA ASN A 405 -4.27 -10.30 7.78
C ASN A 405 -5.74 -10.50 8.22
N PRO A 406 -6.12 -10.06 9.44
CA PRO A 406 -5.26 -9.59 10.54
C PRO A 406 -4.48 -10.76 11.19
N ASP A 407 -3.79 -10.52 12.31
CA ASP A 407 -3.04 -11.52 13.09
C ASP A 407 -3.82 -12.80 13.42
N THR A 408 -5.12 -12.68 13.73
CA THR A 408 -6.04 -13.82 13.94
C THR A 408 -6.27 -14.67 12.69
N LYS A 409 -5.73 -14.29 11.54
CA LYS A 409 -5.77 -15.01 10.26
C LYS A 409 -4.39 -15.39 9.74
N ALA A 410 -3.31 -14.99 10.40
CA ALA A 410 -1.94 -15.31 9.99
C ALA A 410 -1.67 -16.82 10.09
N GLU A 411 -0.94 -17.36 9.12
CA GLU A 411 -0.67 -18.80 9.03
C GLU A 411 0.19 -19.32 10.19
N CYS A 412 1.06 -18.49 10.76
CA CYS A 412 1.74 -18.71 12.03
C CYS A 412 2.20 -17.39 12.66
N THR A 413 2.55 -17.43 13.94
CA THR A 413 3.20 -16.32 14.63
C THR A 413 4.72 -16.33 14.41
N PHE A 414 5.37 -15.18 14.64
CA PHE A 414 6.83 -15.10 14.57
C PHE A 414 7.52 -16.00 15.62
N GLU A 415 6.99 -16.04 16.85
CA GLU A 415 7.52 -16.88 17.92
C GLU A 415 7.48 -18.38 17.56
N GLU A 416 6.35 -18.86 17.03
CA GLU A 416 6.23 -20.25 16.58
C GLU A 416 7.24 -20.57 15.47
N ALA A 417 7.37 -19.68 14.47
CA ALA A 417 8.34 -19.86 13.39
C ALA A 417 9.78 -19.91 13.90
N MET A 418 10.16 -19.04 14.84
CA MET A 418 11.49 -19.04 15.46
C MET A 418 11.78 -20.35 16.19
N LYS A 419 10.88 -20.78 17.09
CA LYS A 419 11.05 -22.02 17.86
C LYS A 419 11.15 -23.25 16.97
N CYS A 420 10.23 -23.40 16.01
CA CYS A 420 10.17 -24.59 15.15
C CYS A 420 11.33 -24.67 14.14
N THR A 421 12.05 -23.58 13.92
CA THR A 421 13.15 -23.51 12.94
C THR A 421 14.53 -23.36 13.57
N ASN A 422 14.64 -23.61 14.88
CA ASN A 422 15.86 -23.43 15.66
C ASN A 422 16.45 -22.01 15.50
N ASN A 423 15.59 -20.98 15.50
CA ASN A 423 15.93 -19.57 15.35
C ASN A 423 16.58 -19.19 14.00
N ARG A 424 16.43 -20.02 12.96
CA ARG A 424 17.07 -19.80 11.63
C ARG A 424 16.16 -19.22 10.57
N VAL A 425 14.85 -19.15 10.80
CA VAL A 425 13.86 -18.70 9.80
C VAL A 425 14.17 -17.30 9.25
N LEU A 426 13.85 -17.11 7.98
CA LEU A 426 13.71 -15.81 7.34
C LEU A 426 12.22 -15.50 7.28
N PHE A 427 11.77 -14.59 8.15
CA PHE A 427 10.35 -14.38 8.43
C PHE A 427 9.88 -13.00 8.00
N ALA A 428 8.75 -12.96 7.30
CA ALA A 428 8.03 -11.72 7.01
C ALA A 428 6.51 -11.94 7.04
N SER A 429 5.78 -11.14 7.82
CA SER A 429 4.33 -11.26 7.96
C SER A 429 3.56 -10.10 7.35
N GLY A 430 2.28 -10.28 7.04
CA GLY A 430 1.40 -9.17 6.63
C GLY A 430 1.09 -8.22 7.78
N THR A 431 0.90 -8.78 8.97
CA THR A 431 0.61 -8.07 10.22
C THR A 431 1.88 -7.83 11.04
N ALA A 432 1.84 -6.90 11.99
CA ALA A 432 2.89 -6.75 12.99
C ALA A 432 2.82 -7.91 14.00
N PHE A 433 4.00 -8.40 14.43
CA PHE A 433 4.16 -9.35 15.52
C PHE A 433 5.15 -8.80 16.56
N PRO A 434 5.07 -9.23 17.83
CA PRO A 434 6.06 -8.88 18.84
C PRO A 434 7.48 -9.32 18.46
N GLU A 435 8.47 -8.63 19.02
CA GLU A 435 9.87 -9.04 18.97
C GLU A 435 10.09 -10.39 19.69
N TYR A 436 11.17 -11.07 19.35
CA TYR A 436 11.54 -12.37 19.93
C TYR A 436 12.96 -12.34 20.47
N THR A 437 13.14 -12.77 21.73
CA THR A 437 14.47 -12.92 22.34
C THR A 437 14.95 -14.35 22.19
N ILE A 438 16.08 -14.53 21.50
CA ILE A 438 16.73 -15.83 21.29
C ILE A 438 17.25 -16.35 22.64
N PRO A 439 16.72 -17.45 23.20
CA PRO A 439 17.06 -17.90 24.56
C PRO A 439 18.56 -18.19 24.76
N GLU A 440 19.24 -18.69 23.73
CA GLU A 440 20.64 -19.11 23.83
C GLU A 440 21.63 -17.94 23.83
N THR A 441 21.24 -16.80 23.26
CA THR A 441 22.14 -15.64 23.06
C THR A 441 21.69 -14.39 23.79
N GLY A 442 20.40 -14.30 24.15
CA GLY A 442 19.79 -13.08 24.66
C GLY A 442 19.53 -12.01 23.60
N ASN A 443 19.84 -12.27 22.32
CA ASN A 443 19.65 -11.32 21.24
C ASN A 443 18.15 -11.17 20.92
N VAL A 444 17.72 -9.91 20.79
CA VAL A 444 16.36 -9.57 20.35
C VAL A 444 16.35 -9.48 18.83
N VAL A 445 15.40 -10.15 18.20
CA VAL A 445 15.12 -10.08 16.76
C VAL A 445 13.72 -9.57 16.50
N ILE A 446 13.58 -8.80 15.43
CA ILE A 446 12.33 -8.14 15.04
C ILE A 446 11.85 -8.77 13.73
N PRO A 447 10.58 -9.21 13.62
CA PRO A 447 10.06 -9.77 12.39
C PRO A 447 9.92 -8.70 11.31
N GLY A 448 10.21 -9.07 10.06
CA GLY A 448 9.88 -8.22 8.93
C GLY A 448 8.36 -8.12 8.73
N GLN A 449 7.88 -6.97 8.25
CA GLN A 449 6.48 -6.79 7.88
C GLN A 449 6.35 -6.48 6.39
N ALA A 450 5.76 -7.41 5.65
CA ALA A 450 5.48 -7.32 4.22
C ALA A 450 4.21 -6.48 3.96
N ASN A 451 4.16 -5.26 4.50
CA ASN A 451 3.03 -4.36 4.34
C ASN A 451 3.22 -3.45 3.12
N ASN A 452 2.21 -3.40 2.24
CA ASN A 452 2.27 -2.62 1.00
C ASN A 452 2.49 -1.11 1.22
N MET A 453 2.38 -0.59 2.44
CA MET A 453 2.75 0.79 2.81
C MET A 453 4.18 1.19 2.43
N TYR A 454 5.11 0.23 2.25
CA TYR A 454 6.45 0.54 1.73
C TYR A 454 6.44 0.88 0.22
N CYS A 455 5.50 0.31 -0.54
CA CYS A 455 5.54 0.29 -1.99
C CYS A 455 4.52 1.24 -2.63
N PHE A 456 3.24 1.17 -2.25
CA PHE A 456 2.21 1.96 -2.92
C PHE A 456 2.49 3.47 -2.84
N PRO A 457 2.93 4.06 -1.70
CA PRO A 457 3.22 5.49 -1.66
C PRO A 457 4.29 5.90 -2.68
N SER A 458 5.33 5.08 -2.79
CA SER A 458 6.48 5.28 -3.66
C SER A 458 6.13 5.11 -5.14
N ILE A 459 5.28 4.10 -5.46
CA ILE A 459 4.74 3.90 -6.81
C ILE A 459 3.93 5.12 -7.22
N GLY A 460 3.03 5.60 -6.36
CA GLY A 460 2.22 6.76 -6.71
C GLY A 460 3.02 8.05 -6.80
N LEU A 461 4.00 8.29 -5.92
CA LEU A 461 4.91 9.45 -6.07
C LEU A 461 5.69 9.38 -7.39
N GLY A 462 6.28 8.22 -7.71
CA GLY A 462 6.99 8.05 -8.97
C GLY A 462 6.09 8.27 -10.19
N ALA A 463 4.86 7.76 -10.14
CA ALA A 463 3.89 7.88 -11.22
C ALA A 463 3.31 9.30 -11.37
N THR A 464 3.03 10.02 -10.27
CA THR A 464 2.54 11.41 -10.34
C THR A 464 3.63 12.37 -10.77
N LEU A 465 4.88 12.13 -10.36
CA LEU A 465 6.02 12.95 -10.77
C LEU A 465 6.44 12.70 -12.21
N ALA A 466 6.62 11.46 -12.65
CA ALA A 466 7.10 11.17 -14.01
C ALA A 466 6.00 11.01 -15.06
N LYS A 467 4.74 10.86 -14.64
CA LYS A 467 3.55 10.72 -15.51
C LYS A 467 3.78 9.79 -16.71
N PRO A 468 4.17 8.53 -16.47
CA PRO A 468 4.35 7.59 -17.57
C PRO A 468 3.01 7.35 -18.28
N LYS A 469 3.05 6.96 -19.56
CA LYS A 469 1.80 6.67 -20.31
C LYS A 469 0.95 5.57 -19.65
N TRP A 470 1.60 4.59 -19.01
CA TRP A 470 1.01 3.59 -18.13
C TRP A 470 2.11 2.94 -17.27
N ILE A 471 1.73 2.24 -16.20
CA ILE A 471 2.65 1.55 -15.30
C ILE A 471 3.00 0.16 -15.86
N THR A 472 4.29 -0.14 -16.02
CA THR A 472 4.78 -1.45 -16.49
C THR A 472 5.18 -2.34 -15.31
N ASP A 473 5.18 -3.67 -15.52
CA ASP A 473 5.61 -4.63 -14.48
C ASP A 473 7.09 -4.42 -14.10
N THR A 474 7.91 -3.97 -15.04
CA THR A 474 9.32 -3.64 -14.83
C THR A 474 9.53 -2.39 -13.97
N MET A 475 8.64 -1.39 -14.03
CA MET A 475 8.64 -0.28 -13.06
C MET A 475 8.32 -0.77 -11.63
N ILE A 476 7.35 -1.68 -11.48
CA ILE A 476 7.02 -2.29 -10.17
C ILE A 476 8.20 -3.13 -9.66
N LEU A 477 8.84 -3.92 -10.53
CA LEU A 477 10.03 -4.68 -10.20
C LEU A 477 11.20 -3.77 -9.77
N ALA A 478 11.37 -2.61 -10.40
CA ALA A 478 12.38 -1.64 -9.99
C ALA A 478 12.15 -1.13 -8.57
N VAL A 479 10.89 -0.89 -8.18
CA VAL A 479 10.50 -0.50 -6.81
C VAL A 479 10.81 -1.64 -5.83
N ALA A 480 10.44 -2.88 -6.15
CA ALA A 480 10.71 -4.03 -5.29
C ALA A 480 12.21 -4.25 -5.07
N LYS A 481 13.03 -4.11 -6.13
CA LYS A 481 14.50 -4.18 -6.02
C LYS A 481 15.06 -3.03 -5.21
N ALA A 482 14.55 -1.81 -5.40
CA ALA A 482 14.96 -0.64 -4.61
C ALA A 482 14.65 -0.84 -3.12
N LEU A 483 13.50 -1.43 -2.77
CA LEU A 483 13.17 -1.80 -1.39
C LEU A 483 14.21 -2.74 -0.79
N ALA A 484 14.55 -3.83 -1.50
CA ALA A 484 15.58 -4.76 -1.05
C ALA A 484 16.99 -4.14 -0.96
N ASN A 485 17.26 -3.08 -1.74
CA ASN A 485 18.54 -2.38 -1.77
C ASN A 485 18.64 -1.25 -0.73
N SER A 486 17.51 -0.79 -0.18
CA SER A 486 17.43 0.33 0.77
C SER A 486 17.79 -0.02 2.21
N LEU A 487 18.04 -1.31 2.50
CA LEU A 487 18.57 -1.76 3.78
C LEU A 487 19.91 -1.07 4.08
N ASN A 488 20.06 -0.51 5.28
CA ASN A 488 21.35 0.03 5.72
C ASN A 488 22.26 -1.08 6.27
N GLU A 489 23.51 -0.75 6.61
CA GLU A 489 24.48 -1.77 7.07
C GLU A 489 24.08 -2.43 8.40
N ASP A 490 23.48 -1.67 9.32
CA ASP A 490 23.01 -2.21 10.60
C ASP A 490 21.86 -3.22 10.39
N GLU A 491 20.86 -2.87 9.58
CA GLU A 491 19.73 -3.73 9.24
C GLU A 491 20.19 -4.99 8.50
N LYS A 492 21.14 -4.87 7.56
CA LYS A 492 21.78 -6.02 6.91
C LYS A 492 22.51 -6.92 7.90
N SER A 493 23.26 -6.33 8.84
CA SER A 493 24.03 -7.09 9.83
C SER A 493 23.13 -7.91 10.76
N LEU A 494 21.91 -7.42 11.01
CA LEU A 494 20.88 -8.08 11.80
C LEU A 494 20.05 -9.09 10.97
N GLY A 495 20.28 -9.16 9.66
CA GLY A 495 19.52 -10.03 8.75
C GLY A 495 18.06 -9.61 8.58
N GLU A 496 17.76 -8.32 8.76
CA GLU A 496 16.43 -7.75 8.52
C GLU A 496 16.06 -7.85 7.04
N LEU A 497 14.78 -8.10 6.74
CA LEU A 497 14.30 -8.27 5.36
C LEU A 497 13.77 -6.98 4.74
N TYR A 498 13.39 -6.02 5.59
CA TYR A 498 12.84 -4.71 5.23
C TYR A 498 13.55 -3.62 6.02
N PRO A 499 13.64 -2.38 5.48
CA PRO A 499 14.08 -1.24 6.26
C PRO A 499 13.17 -1.01 7.46
N ARG A 500 13.70 -0.37 8.50
CA ARG A 500 12.89 0.01 9.66
C ARG A 500 11.87 1.09 9.29
N VAL A 501 10.68 1.00 9.90
CA VAL A 501 9.55 1.86 9.57
C VAL A 501 9.80 3.34 9.86
N GLU A 502 10.71 3.68 10.78
CA GLU A 502 11.13 5.07 11.03
C GLU A 502 11.75 5.73 9.78
N ARG A 503 12.35 4.92 8.90
CA ARG A 503 12.96 5.38 7.65
C ARG A 503 12.01 5.35 6.47
N ILE A 504 10.73 5.00 6.67
CA ILE A 504 9.80 4.71 5.57
C ILE A 504 9.68 5.89 4.58
N ARG A 505 9.76 7.13 5.06
CA ARG A 505 9.71 8.32 4.20
C ARG A 505 10.96 8.52 3.36
N ASP A 506 12.13 8.27 3.93
CA ASP A 506 13.40 8.30 3.18
C ASP A 506 13.44 7.18 2.14
N VAL A 507 13.05 5.96 2.55
CA VAL A 507 12.93 4.79 1.67
C VAL A 507 11.95 5.08 0.54
N ALA A 508 10.80 5.72 0.81
CA ALA A 508 9.83 6.04 -0.24
C ALA A 508 10.41 6.94 -1.34
N SER A 509 11.27 7.90 -0.97
CA SER A 509 11.97 8.75 -1.94
C SER A 509 12.96 7.96 -2.83
N GLU A 510 13.61 6.94 -2.28
CA GLU A 510 14.51 6.04 -3.00
C GLU A 510 13.74 5.15 -3.98
N LEU A 511 12.64 4.57 -3.54
CA LEU A 511 11.78 3.72 -4.36
C LEU A 511 11.13 4.51 -5.50
N ALA A 512 10.67 5.74 -5.24
CA ALA A 512 10.15 6.62 -6.28
C ALA A 512 11.23 7.01 -7.30
N ALA A 513 12.45 7.30 -6.85
CA ALA A 513 13.58 7.57 -7.75
C ALA A 513 13.89 6.36 -8.66
N ALA A 514 13.82 5.14 -8.14
CA ALA A 514 13.97 3.92 -8.93
C ALA A 514 12.83 3.75 -9.95
N PHE A 515 11.59 4.00 -9.54
CA PHE A 515 10.44 3.98 -10.45
C PHE A 515 10.62 4.95 -11.61
N ILE A 516 10.95 6.22 -11.33
CA ILE A 516 11.12 7.27 -12.34
C ILE A 516 12.26 6.92 -13.30
N THR A 517 13.39 6.44 -12.76
CA THR A 517 14.54 6.01 -13.56
C THR A 517 14.15 4.90 -14.54
N GLN A 518 13.43 3.88 -14.07
CA GLN A 518 12.97 2.79 -14.91
C GLN A 518 11.96 3.26 -15.97
N ALA A 519 11.04 4.14 -15.58
CA ALA A 519 10.03 4.67 -16.48
C ALA A 519 10.65 5.48 -17.64
N VAL A 520 11.70 6.26 -17.37
CA VAL A 520 12.46 6.99 -18.40
C VAL A 520 13.20 6.02 -19.32
N ARG A 521 13.91 5.02 -18.77
CA ARG A 521 14.66 4.02 -19.57
C ARG A 521 13.78 3.21 -20.52
N GLU A 522 12.51 3.04 -20.17
CA GLU A 522 11.53 2.38 -21.02
C GLU A 522 10.88 3.29 -22.07
N GLY A 523 11.24 4.58 -22.09
CA GLY A 523 10.64 5.58 -22.98
C GLY A 523 9.16 5.81 -22.71
N LYS A 524 8.72 5.63 -21.46
CA LYS A 524 7.31 5.80 -21.06
C LYS A 524 6.98 7.19 -20.54
N VAL A 525 8.00 7.97 -20.19
CA VAL A 525 7.90 9.33 -19.68
C VAL A 525 8.01 10.33 -20.83
N LYS A 526 7.17 11.36 -20.82
CA LYS A 526 7.20 12.46 -21.79
C LYS A 526 7.73 13.78 -21.22
N GLU A 527 7.83 13.88 -19.90
CA GLU A 527 8.30 15.09 -19.24
C GLU A 527 9.82 15.24 -19.45
N SER A 528 10.21 16.26 -20.22
CA SER A 528 11.60 16.46 -20.61
C SER A 528 12.54 16.60 -19.42
N HIS A 529 12.07 17.23 -18.33
CA HIS A 529 12.85 17.37 -17.10
C HIS A 529 13.38 16.03 -16.58
N TRP A 530 12.51 15.02 -16.42
CA TRP A 530 12.92 13.70 -15.93
C TRP A 530 13.75 12.93 -16.95
N VAL A 531 13.41 13.05 -18.24
CA VAL A 531 14.19 12.43 -19.32
C VAL A 531 15.63 12.96 -19.29
N ASP A 532 15.80 14.27 -19.34
CA ASP A 532 17.10 14.94 -19.32
C ASP A 532 17.89 14.62 -18.04
N LEU A 533 17.22 14.60 -16.88
CA LEU A 533 17.85 14.31 -15.60
C LEU A 533 18.37 12.88 -15.54
N VAL A 534 17.58 11.89 -15.98
CA VAL A 534 17.99 10.48 -15.94
C VAL A 534 19.07 10.21 -16.99
N GLU A 535 18.88 10.63 -18.25
CA GLU A 535 19.84 10.36 -19.34
C GLU A 535 21.22 10.97 -19.05
N LYS A 536 21.27 12.16 -18.45
CA LYS A 536 22.55 12.82 -18.11
C LYS A 536 23.30 12.17 -16.94
N ASN A 537 22.58 11.57 -15.99
CA ASN A 537 23.18 11.07 -14.75
C ASN A 537 23.29 9.54 -14.70
N MET A 538 22.58 8.83 -15.59
CA MET A 538 22.65 7.38 -15.75
C MET A 538 22.74 7.02 -17.24
N PRO A 539 23.81 7.42 -17.95
CA PRO A 539 23.97 7.09 -19.36
C PRO A 539 23.98 5.56 -19.54
N ASP A 540 23.34 5.08 -20.60
CA ASP A 540 23.21 3.64 -20.87
C ASP A 540 24.60 2.98 -21.01
N GLU A 541 24.97 2.10 -20.06
CA GLU A 541 26.16 1.25 -20.14
C GLU A 541 25.90 -0.01 -20.98
N GLY A 542 25.33 0.17 -22.18
CA GLY A 542 25.08 -0.92 -23.14
C GLY A 542 23.65 -1.46 -23.14
N GLN A 543 23.37 -2.35 -24.10
CA GLN A 543 22.03 -2.79 -24.54
C GLN A 543 21.16 -3.52 -23.50
N ASP A 544 21.62 -3.72 -22.27
CA ASP A 544 20.79 -4.28 -21.21
C ASP A 544 20.05 -3.15 -20.48
N LYS A 545 18.79 -2.93 -20.88
CA LYS A 545 17.77 -2.18 -20.11
C LYS A 545 17.42 -2.93 -18.81
N ALA A 546 18.43 -3.35 -18.05
CA ALA A 546 18.28 -4.17 -16.87
C ALA A 546 17.51 -3.39 -15.81
N VAL A 547 16.46 -4.02 -15.28
CA VAL A 547 15.65 -3.47 -14.18
C VAL A 547 16.53 -3.52 -12.93
N SER A 548 17.24 -2.43 -12.61
CA SER A 548 18.28 -2.46 -11.56
C SER A 548 17.74 -2.10 -10.17
N GLY A 549 16.68 -1.29 -10.10
CA GLY A 549 16.28 -0.64 -8.84
C GLY A 549 17.30 0.38 -8.32
N HIS A 550 18.21 0.84 -9.18
CA HIS A 550 19.22 1.85 -8.86
C HIS A 550 18.89 3.20 -9.50
N PHE A 551 19.33 4.25 -8.83
CA PHE A 551 19.17 5.66 -9.21
C PHE A 551 20.41 6.44 -8.74
N THR A 552 20.59 7.67 -9.21
CA THR A 552 21.67 8.54 -8.71
C THR A 552 21.22 9.43 -7.56
N LYS A 553 22.19 9.92 -6.78
CA LYS A 553 21.94 10.93 -5.74
C LYS A 553 21.27 12.19 -6.28
N ARG A 554 21.49 12.54 -7.55
CA ARG A 554 20.86 13.71 -8.17
C ARG A 554 19.38 13.50 -8.43
N ILE A 555 19.01 12.32 -8.95
CA ILE A 555 17.60 11.94 -9.14
C ILE A 555 16.89 11.86 -7.78
N LEU A 556 17.52 11.23 -6.78
CA LEU A 556 16.98 11.17 -5.42
C LEU A 556 16.80 12.58 -4.80
N GLY A 557 17.79 13.46 -4.98
CA GLY A 557 17.73 14.84 -4.51
C GLY A 557 16.54 15.60 -5.10
N GLU A 558 16.30 15.46 -6.41
CA GLU A 558 15.16 16.08 -7.08
C GLU A 558 13.84 15.57 -6.52
N VAL A 559 13.66 14.24 -6.40
CA VAL A 559 12.45 13.64 -5.81
C VAL A 559 12.18 14.21 -4.43
N ARG A 560 13.21 14.28 -3.56
CA ARG A 560 13.07 14.81 -2.20
C ARG A 560 12.65 16.28 -2.17
N THR A 561 13.10 17.09 -3.12
CA THR A 561 12.70 18.52 -3.21
C THR A 561 11.24 18.70 -3.57
N LEU A 562 10.65 17.73 -4.27
CA LEU A 562 9.25 17.73 -4.70
C LEU A 562 8.30 17.10 -3.67
N MET A 563 8.82 16.47 -2.63
CA MET A 563 8.02 15.90 -1.55
C MET A 563 7.48 17.00 -0.62
N TRP A 564 6.16 17.09 -0.51
CA TRP A 564 5.44 17.97 0.40
C TRP A 564 5.79 17.71 1.87
N SER A 565 6.02 18.77 2.65
CA SER A 565 6.27 18.74 4.09
C SER A 565 5.26 19.61 4.85
N PRO A 566 4.70 19.13 5.98
CA PRO A 566 3.75 19.90 6.78
C PRO A 566 4.36 21.13 7.47
N ALA A 567 5.69 21.18 7.67
CA ALA A 567 6.36 22.34 8.26
C ALA A 567 6.59 23.43 7.20
N SER A 568 7.16 23.05 6.06
CA SER A 568 7.47 23.95 4.96
C SER A 568 6.21 24.61 4.37
N SER A 569 5.08 23.89 4.37
CA SER A 569 3.79 24.45 3.92
C SER A 569 3.31 25.62 4.79
N VAL A 570 3.63 25.61 6.10
CA VAL A 570 3.25 26.70 7.01
C VAL A 570 4.25 27.85 6.92
N GLU A 571 5.54 27.57 6.78
CA GLU A 571 6.55 28.60 6.53
C GLU A 571 6.26 29.35 5.23
N GLN A 572 5.98 28.63 4.15
CA GLN A 572 5.58 29.23 2.87
C GLN A 572 4.32 30.08 3.01
N TYR A 573 3.30 29.59 3.71
CA TYR A 573 2.09 30.36 3.99
C TYR A 573 2.37 31.66 4.76
N ILE A 574 3.28 31.63 5.73
CA ILE A 574 3.70 32.82 6.48
C ILE A 574 4.37 33.82 5.53
N VAL A 575 5.31 33.36 4.70
CA VAL A 575 6.01 34.22 3.72
C VAL A 575 5.04 34.84 2.71
N GLU A 576 4.15 34.05 2.12
CA GLU A 576 3.14 34.53 1.17
C GLU A 576 2.18 35.54 1.81
N SER A 577 1.78 35.29 3.05
CA SER A 577 0.90 36.21 3.78
C SER A 577 1.57 37.56 4.11
N ILE A 578 2.89 37.56 4.39
CA ILE A 578 3.67 38.80 4.56
C ILE A 578 3.69 39.59 3.25
N ALA A 579 4.00 38.92 2.13
CA ALA A 579 4.09 39.57 0.83
C ALA A 579 2.75 40.21 0.39
N ILE A 580 1.62 39.57 0.68
CA ILE A 580 0.29 40.12 0.39
C ILE A 580 -0.03 41.32 1.28
N ALA A 581 0.39 41.28 2.54
CA ALA A 581 0.08 42.33 3.51
C ALA A 581 0.94 43.59 3.35
N ASN A 582 2.18 43.43 2.87
CA ASN A 582 3.12 44.52 2.65
C ASN A 582 3.56 44.55 1.17
N PRO A 583 2.67 44.94 0.24
CA PRO A 583 2.97 44.90 -1.20
C PRO A 583 4.07 45.89 -1.64
N ASP A 584 4.47 46.83 -0.79
CA ASP A 584 5.48 47.86 -1.08
C ASP A 584 6.90 47.50 -0.59
N ASP A 585 7.10 46.34 0.05
CA ASP A 585 8.38 45.88 0.65
C ASP A 585 9.06 44.71 -0.10
N THR A 586 8.53 44.33 -1.27
CA THR A 586 9.11 43.34 -2.22
C THR A 586 9.39 43.97 -3.56
#